data_AF-A0A526YYA1-F1
#
_entry.id   AF-A0A526YYA1-F1
#
_cell.length_a   1.000
_cell.length_b   1.000
_cell.length_c   1.000
_cell.angle_alpha   90.00
_cell.angle_beta   90.00
_cell.angle_gamma   90.00
#
_symmetry.space_group_name_H-M   'P 1'
#
loop_
_entity.id
_entity.type
_entity.pdbx_description
1 polymer ?
#
loop_
_entity_poly.entity_id
_entity_poly.type
_entity_poly.pdbx_seq_one_letter_code
_entity_poly.pdbx_strand_id
1 'polypeptide(L)'
;FSYVLKEGEPRITITQTDVRAIQLAKAALYAGTKLLMEKQHTDHVDRIHFAGAFGSFIDPKYAMVLGLIPDCDLDKVSAVGNAAGAGARMALLNRGYRPVSEDGIAGDAAPRRRSREGHAARRGRG
;
A
#
# COMPACT_ATOMS: atom_id res chain seq x y z
N PHE A 1 20.67 18.82 -20.66
CA PHE A 1 20.31 19.94 -19.76
C PHE A 1 20.12 19.39 -18.35
N SER A 2 20.57 20.11 -17.31
CA SER A 2 20.34 19.78 -15.90
C SER A 2 19.80 21.01 -15.16
N TYR A 3 18.93 20.77 -14.18
CA TYR A 3 18.37 21.80 -13.31
C TYR A 3 19.15 21.80 -11.99
N VAL A 4 19.70 22.93 -11.57
CA VAL A 4 20.41 23.02 -10.30
C VAL A 4 19.41 23.27 -9.17
N LEU A 5 19.37 22.34 -8.22
CA LEU A 5 18.55 22.45 -7.01
C LEU A 5 19.30 23.17 -5.89
N LYS A 6 20.63 22.97 -5.81
CA LYS A 6 21.51 23.62 -4.83
C LYS A 6 22.91 23.80 -5.43
N GLU A 7 23.44 25.03 -5.38
CA GLU A 7 24.75 25.38 -5.95
C GLU A 7 25.95 25.14 -4.99
N GLY A 8 25.72 24.91 -3.69
CA GLY A 8 26.79 24.73 -2.69
C GLY A 8 27.47 23.36 -2.71
N GLU A 9 28.29 23.03 -1.71
CA GLU A 9 28.88 21.68 -1.57
C GLU A 9 28.08 20.80 -0.59
N PRO A 10 27.62 19.60 -1.00
CA PRO A 10 27.65 19.08 -2.37
C PRO A 10 26.63 19.79 -3.27
N ARG A 11 26.98 19.92 -4.56
CA ARG A 11 26.11 20.51 -5.59
C ARG A 11 25.03 19.50 -5.93
N ILE A 12 23.77 19.93 -5.87
CA ILE A 12 22.62 19.06 -6.14
C ILE A 12 22.00 19.49 -7.45
N THR A 13 21.95 18.57 -8.41
CA THR A 13 21.36 18.81 -9.73
C THR A 13 20.42 17.68 -10.10
N ILE A 14 19.39 17.99 -10.86
CA ILE A 14 18.46 17.04 -11.47
C ILE A 14 18.79 16.97 -12.95
N THR A 15 19.11 15.79 -13.43
CA THR A 15 19.49 15.53 -14.82
C THR A 15 18.32 14.95 -15.62
N GLN A 16 18.46 14.93 -16.94
CA GLN A 16 17.49 14.26 -17.81
C GLN A 16 17.37 12.75 -17.52
N THR A 17 18.46 12.12 -17.09
CA THR A 17 18.48 10.70 -16.69
C THR A 17 17.62 10.48 -15.46
N ASP A 18 17.67 11.39 -14.47
CA ASP A 18 16.86 11.31 -13.26
C ASP A 18 15.36 11.45 -13.59
N VAL A 19 15.01 12.41 -14.45
CA VAL A 19 13.63 12.58 -14.94
C VAL A 19 13.17 11.30 -15.65
N ARG A 20 14.02 10.71 -16.49
CA ARG A 20 13.70 9.47 -17.20
C ARG A 20 13.52 8.29 -16.25
N ALA A 21 14.33 8.19 -15.20
CA ALA A 21 14.20 7.14 -14.18
C ALA A 21 12.86 7.23 -13.46
N ILE A 22 12.43 8.43 -13.06
CA ILE A 22 11.12 8.64 -12.44
C ILE A 22 9.98 8.29 -13.41
N GLN A 23 10.08 8.70 -14.68
CA GLN A 23 9.09 8.37 -15.71
C GLN A 23 8.93 6.86 -15.89
N LEU A 24 10.04 6.12 -15.94
CA LEU A 24 10.00 4.66 -16.06
C LEU A 24 9.41 4.00 -14.81
N ALA A 25 9.81 4.45 -13.62
CA ALA A 25 9.29 3.93 -12.37
C ALA A 25 7.76 4.13 -12.26
N LYS A 26 7.26 5.33 -12.54
CA LYS A 26 5.82 5.60 -12.49
C LYS A 26 5.03 4.83 -13.55
N ALA A 27 5.58 4.70 -14.77
CA ALA A 27 4.93 3.97 -15.84
C ALA A 27 4.83 2.47 -15.51
N ALA A 28 5.87 1.89 -14.93
CA ALA A 28 5.87 0.50 -14.49
C ALA A 28 4.83 0.24 -13.39
N LEU A 29 4.73 1.12 -12.39
CA LEU A 29 3.74 1.00 -11.33
C LEU A 29 2.31 1.12 -11.87
N TYR A 30 2.02 2.18 -12.62
CA TYR A 30 0.69 2.40 -13.17
C TYR A 30 0.25 1.28 -14.12
N ALA A 31 1.13 0.86 -15.03
CA ALA A 31 0.85 -0.25 -15.94
C ALA A 31 0.63 -1.57 -15.20
N GLY A 32 1.45 -1.86 -14.18
CA GLY A 32 1.30 -3.05 -13.34
C GLY A 32 -0.03 -3.07 -12.60
N THR A 33 -0.41 -1.96 -11.98
CA THR A 33 -1.72 -1.87 -11.30
C THR A 33 -2.87 -1.98 -12.29
N LYS A 34 -2.79 -1.30 -13.43
CA LYS A 34 -3.85 -1.37 -14.45
C LYS A 34 -4.03 -2.78 -15.00
N LEU A 35 -2.94 -3.50 -15.25
CA LEU A 35 -2.99 -4.90 -15.68
C LEU A 35 -3.67 -5.79 -14.64
N LEU A 36 -3.39 -5.59 -13.35
CA LEU A 36 -4.04 -6.35 -12.27
C LEU A 36 -5.54 -6.02 -12.19
N MET A 37 -5.91 -4.75 -12.34
CA MET A 37 -7.32 -4.32 -12.39
C MET A 37 -8.07 -4.97 -13.56
N GLU A 38 -7.47 -5.00 -14.75
CA GLU A 38 -8.03 -5.67 -15.93
C GLU A 38 -8.22 -7.17 -15.70
N LYS A 39 -7.22 -7.85 -15.10
CA LYS A 39 -7.30 -9.28 -14.77
C LYS A 39 -8.36 -9.60 -13.74
N GLN A 40 -8.64 -8.67 -12.83
CA GLN A 40 -9.70 -8.79 -11.83
C GLN A 40 -11.05 -8.23 -12.28
N HIS A 41 -11.15 -7.76 -13.54
CA HIS A 41 -12.34 -7.14 -14.09
C HIS A 41 -12.91 -6.00 -13.23
N THR A 42 -12.02 -5.22 -12.62
CA THR A 42 -12.39 -4.03 -11.83
C THR A 42 -11.88 -2.77 -12.49
N ASP A 43 -12.67 -1.71 -12.42
CA ASP A 43 -12.29 -0.34 -12.79
C ASP A 43 -12.02 0.53 -11.56
N HIS A 44 -12.27 0.02 -10.36
CA HIS A 44 -12.18 0.74 -9.10
C HIS A 44 -11.18 0.11 -8.11
N VAL A 45 -10.52 0.97 -7.34
CA VAL A 45 -9.66 0.59 -6.21
C VAL A 45 -10.15 1.30 -4.96
N ASP A 46 -10.63 0.53 -3.98
CA ASP A 46 -11.18 1.09 -2.74
C ASP A 46 -10.12 1.69 -1.83
N ARG A 47 -8.93 1.07 -1.74
CA ARG A 47 -7.86 1.47 -0.81
C ARG A 47 -6.49 1.20 -1.40
N ILE A 48 -5.54 2.06 -1.08
CA ILE A 48 -4.14 1.90 -1.49
C ILE A 48 -3.23 2.02 -0.28
N HIS A 49 -2.35 1.04 -0.11
CA HIS A 49 -1.36 1.03 0.95
C HIS A 49 0.05 1.06 0.37
N PHE A 50 0.80 2.12 0.69
CA PHE A 50 2.20 2.20 0.33
C PHE A 50 3.07 1.48 1.36
N ALA A 51 3.70 0.39 0.93
CA ALA A 51 4.70 -0.31 1.72
C ALA A 51 6.12 0.18 1.40
N GLY A 52 7.04 -0.06 2.33
CA GLY A 52 8.45 0.28 2.20
C GLY A 52 8.74 1.76 2.49
N ALA A 53 10.04 2.08 2.57
CA ALA A 53 10.51 3.42 2.95
C ALA A 53 10.11 4.51 1.96
N PHE A 54 9.97 4.17 0.67
CA PHE A 54 9.49 5.08 -0.37
C PHE A 54 8.07 5.56 -0.07
N GLY A 55 7.20 4.64 0.36
CA GLY A 55 5.80 4.92 0.67
C GLY A 55 5.57 5.92 1.80
N SER A 56 6.50 6.01 2.75
CA SER A 56 6.34 6.80 3.98
C SER A 56 6.33 8.32 3.77
N PHE A 57 6.83 8.80 2.63
CA PHE A 57 7.02 10.24 2.37
C PHE A 57 6.30 10.72 1.12
N ILE A 58 5.50 9.86 0.49
CA ILE A 58 4.75 10.22 -0.71
C ILE A 58 3.41 10.78 -0.31
N ASP A 59 3.15 11.99 -0.77
CA ASP A 59 1.84 12.59 -0.70
C ASP A 59 0.88 11.87 -1.68
N PRO A 60 -0.25 11.33 -1.21
CA PRO A 60 -1.21 10.61 -2.04
C PRO A 60 -1.74 11.41 -3.24
N LYS A 61 -1.98 12.71 -3.07
CA LYS A 61 -2.49 13.58 -4.14
C LYS A 61 -1.47 13.69 -5.25
N TYR A 62 -0.20 13.93 -4.90
CA TYR A 62 0.85 14.00 -5.90
C TYR A 62 1.12 12.65 -6.56
N ALA A 63 1.00 11.53 -5.84
CA ALA A 63 1.12 10.20 -6.44
C ALA A 63 0.08 9.96 -7.54
N MET A 64 -1.19 10.33 -7.31
CA MET A 64 -2.24 10.21 -8.32
C MET A 64 -2.03 11.16 -9.49
N VAL A 65 -1.78 12.46 -9.22
CA VAL A 65 -1.56 13.46 -10.28
C VAL A 65 -0.35 13.11 -11.15
N LEU A 66 0.71 12.55 -10.56
CA LEU A 66 1.89 12.11 -11.31
C LEU A 66 1.58 10.89 -12.19
N GLY A 67 0.51 10.15 -11.90
CA GLY A 67 0.21 8.86 -12.51
C GLY A 67 1.08 7.73 -11.96
N LEU A 68 1.39 7.76 -10.66
CA LEU A 68 2.12 6.70 -9.96
C LEU A 68 1.19 5.55 -9.56
N ILE A 69 -0.05 5.87 -9.20
CA ILE A 69 -1.11 4.97 -8.74
C ILE A 69 -2.43 5.33 -9.43
N PRO A 70 -3.41 4.42 -9.52
CA PRO A 70 -4.74 4.75 -10.02
C PRO A 70 -5.50 5.68 -9.04
N ASP A 71 -6.59 6.28 -9.52
CA ASP A 71 -7.44 7.14 -8.72
C ASP A 71 -8.08 6.37 -7.56
N CYS A 72 -8.06 6.99 -6.38
CA CYS A 72 -8.62 6.48 -5.14
C CYS A 72 -8.98 7.67 -4.24
N ASP A 73 -9.92 7.48 -3.31
CA ASP A 73 -10.21 8.50 -2.30
C ASP A 73 -8.94 8.78 -1.49
N LEU A 74 -8.55 10.06 -1.38
CA LEU A 74 -7.31 10.47 -0.70
C LEU A 74 -7.21 9.92 0.73
N ASP A 75 -8.32 9.93 1.47
CA ASP A 75 -8.41 9.43 2.85
C ASP A 75 -8.24 7.91 2.97
N LYS A 76 -8.26 7.19 1.84
CA LYS A 76 -8.09 5.74 1.73
C LYS A 76 -6.71 5.34 1.22
N VAL A 77 -5.81 6.30 1.04
CA VAL A 77 -4.40 6.08 0.68
C VAL A 77 -3.52 6.31 1.91
N SER A 78 -2.75 5.30 2.33
CA SER A 78 -1.90 5.41 3.52
C SER A 78 -0.59 4.64 3.43
N ALA A 79 0.41 5.07 4.18
CA ALA A 79 1.67 4.33 4.33
C ALA A 79 1.53 3.26 5.42
N VAL A 80 2.01 2.05 5.14
CA VAL A 80 1.99 0.91 6.07
C VAL A 80 3.38 0.49 6.55
N GLY A 81 4.42 1.22 6.14
CA GLY A 81 5.80 0.94 6.52
C GLY A 81 6.34 -0.38 5.97
N ASN A 82 7.22 -1.06 6.71
CA ASN A 82 7.83 -2.32 6.25
C ASN A 82 6.85 -3.51 6.38
N ALA A 83 5.95 -3.64 5.40
CA ALA A 83 4.96 -4.71 5.34
C ALA A 83 5.60 -6.11 5.23
N ALA A 84 6.74 -6.24 4.54
CA ALA A 84 7.43 -7.53 4.40
C ALA A 84 7.95 -8.04 5.76
N GLY A 85 8.60 -7.18 6.54
CA GLY A 85 9.06 -7.52 7.88
C GLY A 85 7.90 -7.82 8.84
N ALA A 86 6.81 -7.07 8.73
CA ALA A 86 5.60 -7.35 9.51
C ALA A 86 5.01 -8.73 9.17
N GLY A 87 4.90 -9.06 7.87
CA GLY A 87 4.40 -10.35 7.40
C GLY A 87 5.29 -11.52 7.83
N ALA A 88 6.61 -11.39 7.74
CA ALA A 88 7.56 -12.40 8.19
C ALA A 88 7.42 -12.67 9.70
N ARG A 89 7.29 -11.61 10.52
CA ARG A 89 7.06 -11.76 11.96
C ARG A 89 5.74 -12.46 12.27
N MET A 90 4.67 -12.11 11.55
CA MET A 90 3.35 -12.75 11.71
C MET A 90 3.43 -14.24 11.39
N ALA A 91 4.07 -14.59 10.27
CA ALA A 91 4.26 -15.97 9.84
C ALA A 91 5.07 -16.80 10.85
N LEU A 92 6.10 -16.21 11.47
CA LEU A 92 6.98 -16.92 12.42
C LEU A 92 6.36 -17.09 13.82
N LEU A 93 5.62 -16.09 14.32
CA LEU A 93 5.16 -16.06 15.71
C LEU A 93 3.75 -16.63 15.92
N ASN A 94 2.97 -16.80 14.86
CA ASN A 94 1.60 -17.27 14.97
C ASN A 94 1.44 -18.62 14.25
N ARG A 95 1.31 -19.71 15.02
CA ARG A 95 1.11 -21.07 14.48
C ARG A 95 -0.17 -21.24 13.65
N GLY A 96 -1.14 -20.34 13.81
CA GLY A 96 -2.33 -20.27 12.96
C GLY A 96 -2.17 -19.41 11.71
N TYR A 97 -1.04 -18.69 11.59
CA TYR A 97 -0.67 -17.83 10.48
C TYR A 97 0.45 -18.51 9.69
N ARG A 98 0.22 -19.74 9.22
CA ARG A 98 1.07 -20.27 8.15
C ARG A 98 0.83 -19.38 6.94
N PRO A 99 1.85 -18.73 6.36
CA PRO A 99 1.66 -18.10 5.08
C PRO A 99 1.29 -19.24 4.15
N VAL A 100 0.09 -19.18 3.57
CA VAL A 100 -0.31 -20.05 2.46
C VAL A 100 0.49 -19.57 1.25
N SER A 101 1.80 -19.75 1.31
CA SER A 101 2.71 -19.53 0.20
C SER A 101 2.65 -20.80 -0.63
N GLU A 102 1.55 -20.98 -1.36
CA GLU A 102 1.45 -21.86 -2.54
C GLU A 102 0.13 -21.66 -3.30
N ASP A 103 -0.94 -21.17 -2.65
CA ASP A 103 -2.19 -20.78 -3.32
C ASP A 103 -2.54 -19.32 -2.98
N GLY A 104 -2.56 -18.48 -4.00
CA GLY A 104 -2.55 -17.02 -3.86
C GLY A 104 -3.69 -16.41 -3.03
N ILE A 105 -3.40 -15.19 -2.56
CA ILE A 105 -4.25 -14.21 -1.87
C ILE A 105 -4.16 -14.30 -0.33
N ALA A 106 -3.38 -13.38 0.24
CA ALA A 106 -3.47 -13.00 1.66
C ALA A 106 -4.79 -12.23 1.91
N GLY A 107 -5.90 -12.97 1.93
CA GLY A 107 -7.20 -12.47 2.33
C GLY A 107 -7.36 -12.56 3.85
N ASP A 108 -7.65 -11.40 4.46
CA ASP A 108 -8.19 -11.24 5.81
C ASP A 108 -7.30 -11.64 6.99
N ALA A 109 -6.35 -10.76 7.31
CA ALA A 109 -5.62 -10.76 8.58
C ALA A 109 -6.44 -10.09 9.71
N ALA A 110 -7.61 -10.63 10.04
CA ALA A 110 -8.32 -10.22 11.26
C ALA A 110 -8.99 -11.41 11.95
N PRO A 111 -8.50 -11.89 13.11
CA PRO A 111 -9.30 -12.74 13.96
C PRO A 111 -10.41 -11.86 14.56
N ARG A 112 -11.62 -11.91 13.99
CA ARG A 112 -12.82 -11.39 14.64
C ARG A 112 -13.03 -12.16 15.95
N ARG A 113 -12.52 -11.61 17.06
CA ARG A 113 -12.94 -12.02 18.40
C ARG A 113 -14.43 -11.75 18.49
N ARG A 114 -15.25 -12.79 18.32
CA ARG A 114 -16.64 -12.78 18.79
C ARG A 114 -16.57 -12.59 20.30
N SER A 115 -16.87 -11.37 20.77
CA SER A 115 -17.20 -11.15 22.18
C SER A 115 -18.40 -12.03 22.50
N ARG A 116 -18.15 -13.09 23.28
CA ARG A 116 -19.18 -13.83 23.98
C ARG A 116 -19.62 -12.95 25.15
N GLU A 117 -20.45 -11.95 24.92
CA GLU A 117 -21.10 -11.18 25.98
C GLU A 117 -22.31 -10.46 25.37
N GLY A 118 -23.50 -11.01 25.62
CA GLY A 118 -24.76 -10.46 25.07
C GLY A 118 -25.90 -11.46 24.92
N HIS A 119 -26.01 -12.48 25.78
CA HIS A 119 -27.22 -13.31 25.85
C HIS A 119 -27.58 -13.74 27.27
N ALA A 120 -27.55 -12.79 28.21
CA ALA A 120 -28.04 -12.96 29.57
C ALA A 120 -28.78 -11.69 30.04
N ALA A 121 -29.83 -11.29 29.34
CA ALA A 121 -30.72 -10.22 29.80
C ALA A 121 -32.15 -10.35 29.23
N ARG A 122 -32.73 -11.55 29.28
CA ARG A 122 -34.19 -11.73 29.15
C ARG A 122 -34.68 -12.89 30.00
N ARG A 123 -34.59 -12.75 31.33
CA ARG A 123 -35.46 -13.44 32.29
C ARG A 123 -35.70 -12.52 33.50
N GLY A 124 -36.96 -12.14 33.70
CA GLY A 124 -37.53 -11.73 34.97
C GLY A 124 -37.53 -10.24 35.29
N ARG A 125 -38.67 -9.58 35.06
CA ARG A 125 -39.40 -8.75 36.04
C ARG A 125 -40.61 -8.08 35.35
N GLY A 126 -41.78 -8.27 35.94
CA GLY A 126 -43.01 -7.49 35.68
C GLY A 126 -43.98 -8.18 34.75
#